data_AF-A0A9W4FGF4-F1
#
_entry.id   AF-A0A9W4FGF4-F1
#
_cell.length_a   1.000
_cell.length_b   1.000
_cell.length_c   1.000
_cell.angle_alpha   90.00
_cell.angle_beta   90.00
_cell.angle_gamma   90.00
#
_symmetry.space_group_name_H-M   'P 1'
#
loop_
_entity.id
_entity.type
_entity.pdbx_description
1 polymer ?
#
loop_
_entity_poly.entity_id
_entity_poly.type
_entity_poly.pdbx_seq_one_letter_code
_entity_poly.pdbx_strand_id
1 'polypeptide(L)'
;MLKIGVGAMAAAVVAGSGIWLGSGTANAAPEVVNRTYNDAKRMIQQAGGTAVIATRTGAGLEDGKCLVMNAWDAGYQRIVRGGMRANNEVLLALNCNGVLAGPGSSGNSLASPVGREAKLEAEQEAAKRAAQQRQAQAAASDG
;
A
#
# COMPACT_ATOMS: atom_id res chain seq x y z
N MET A 1 11.68 24.74 -69.58
CA MET A 1 13.10 25.09 -69.30
C MET A 1 13.07 26.40 -68.50
N LEU A 2 13.84 26.69 -67.44
CA LEU A 2 14.91 26.02 -66.68
C LEU A 2 15.09 26.86 -65.36
N LYS A 3 15.29 26.39 -64.11
CA LYS A 3 15.31 25.06 -63.46
C LYS A 3 14.84 25.20 -61.97
N ILE A 4 14.93 24.09 -61.22
CA ILE A 4 14.72 23.87 -59.77
C ILE A 4 15.44 24.88 -58.84
N GLY A 5 14.83 25.16 -57.67
CA GLY A 5 15.52 25.71 -56.48
C GLY A 5 14.78 25.39 -55.16
N VAL A 6 15.29 24.43 -54.37
CA VAL A 6 14.80 24.11 -53.01
C VAL A 6 15.66 24.86 -51.99
N GLY A 7 15.06 25.59 -51.04
CA GLY A 7 15.82 26.42 -50.10
C GLY A 7 15.09 26.76 -48.78
N ALA A 8 15.65 26.22 -47.68
CA ALA A 8 15.71 26.74 -46.31
C ALA A 8 14.53 27.51 -45.66
N MET A 9 14.01 26.91 -44.59
CA MET A 9 13.83 27.50 -43.23
C MET A 9 13.41 28.97 -43.09
N ALA A 10 12.17 29.20 -42.65
CA ALA A 10 11.81 30.33 -41.78
C ALA A 10 10.65 29.92 -40.84
N ALA A 11 10.94 29.59 -39.58
CA ALA A 11 9.93 29.20 -38.60
C ALA A 11 9.29 30.43 -37.95
N ALA A 12 8.05 30.75 -38.30
CA ALA A 12 7.28 31.81 -37.65
C ALA A 12 6.73 31.34 -36.29
N VAL A 13 7.39 31.74 -35.21
CA VAL A 13 7.01 31.38 -33.83
C VAL A 13 5.75 32.15 -33.42
N VAL A 14 4.59 31.49 -33.44
CA VAL A 14 3.38 32.03 -32.80
C VAL A 14 3.43 31.72 -31.30
N ALA A 15 3.69 32.74 -30.49
CA ALA A 15 3.78 32.63 -29.04
C ALA A 15 2.39 32.44 -28.39
N GLY A 16 1.90 31.20 -28.37
CA GLY A 16 0.79 30.79 -27.51
C GLY A 16 1.26 30.65 -26.06
N SER A 17 1.23 31.75 -25.28
CA SER A 17 1.68 31.78 -23.89
C SER A 17 1.04 30.68 -23.05
N GLY A 18 1.86 29.76 -22.55
CA GLY A 18 1.38 28.56 -21.87
C GLY A 18 0.85 28.85 -20.47
N ILE A 19 -0.35 28.34 -20.19
CA ILE A 19 -0.66 27.79 -18.87
C ILE A 19 -0.99 26.32 -19.06
N TRP A 20 0.06 25.51 -19.22
CA TRP A 20 -0.01 24.16 -18.68
C TRP A 20 -0.17 24.32 -17.17
N LEU A 21 -1.44 24.34 -16.71
CA LEU A 21 -1.75 24.14 -15.31
C LEU A 21 -1.15 22.79 -14.97
N GLY A 22 0.04 22.81 -14.35
CA GLY A 22 0.74 21.60 -14.01
C GLY A 22 -0.23 20.73 -13.24
N SER A 23 -0.38 19.48 -13.69
CA SER A 23 -0.94 18.41 -12.85
C SER A 23 0.05 18.24 -11.70
N GLY A 24 -0.01 19.15 -10.73
CA GLY A 24 0.84 19.19 -9.57
C GLY A 24 0.70 17.82 -8.95
N THR A 25 1.81 17.08 -8.93
CA THR A 25 1.81 15.69 -8.51
C THR A 25 1.22 15.66 -7.11
N ALA A 26 -0.04 15.23 -7.00
CA ALA A 26 -0.67 14.99 -5.73
C ALA A 26 0.19 13.91 -5.09
N ASN A 27 1.07 14.35 -4.19
CA ASN A 27 2.06 13.50 -3.55
C ASN A 27 1.32 12.73 -2.46
N ALA A 28 0.43 11.85 -2.94
CA ALA A 28 -0.52 11.12 -2.14
C ALA A 28 0.28 10.35 -1.11
N ALA A 29 -0.03 10.55 0.16
CA ALA A 29 0.54 9.76 1.23
C ALA A 29 0.40 8.28 0.84
N PRO A 30 1.48 7.47 0.94
CA PRO A 30 1.51 6.12 0.39
C PRO A 30 0.28 5.32 0.82
N GLU A 31 -0.32 4.55 -0.10
CA GLU A 31 -1.53 3.77 0.18
C GLU A 31 -1.21 2.61 1.13
N VAL A 32 -1.24 2.93 2.43
CA VAL A 32 -0.94 2.01 3.53
C VAL A 32 -2.18 1.29 4.08
N VAL A 33 -3.39 1.74 3.75
CA VAL A 33 -4.63 1.07 4.17
C VAL A 33 -4.70 -0.32 3.53
N ASN A 34 -5.19 -1.31 4.29
CA ASN A 34 -5.15 -2.74 3.98
C ASN A 34 -3.73 -3.35 3.83
N ARG A 35 -2.64 -2.61 4.10
CA ARG A 35 -1.29 -3.17 4.23
C ARG A 35 -1.02 -3.62 5.68
N THR A 36 -0.01 -4.47 5.88
CA THR A 36 0.48 -4.76 7.23
C THR A 36 1.12 -3.52 7.85
N TYR A 37 1.12 -3.40 9.18
CA TYR A 37 1.84 -2.33 9.86
C TYR A 37 3.33 -2.31 9.53
N ASN A 38 3.97 -3.47 9.30
CA ASN A 38 5.38 -3.52 8.88
C ASN A 38 5.61 -2.94 7.48
N ASP A 39 4.70 -3.17 6.53
CA ASP A 39 4.73 -2.55 5.21
C ASP A 39 4.45 -1.05 5.28
N ALA A 40 3.38 -0.68 6.00
CA ALA A 40 2.99 0.71 6.21
C ALA A 40 4.12 1.53 6.84
N LYS A 41 4.75 1.00 7.90
CA LYS A 41 5.91 1.61 8.56
C LYS A 41 7.07 1.83 7.61
N ARG A 42 7.39 0.86 6.76
CA ARG A 42 8.43 1.00 5.72
C ARG A 42 8.08 2.10 4.71
N MET A 43 6.85 2.11 4.18
CA MET A 43 6.41 3.10 3.19
C MET A 43 6.40 4.51 3.76
N ILE A 44 5.92 4.68 5.00
CA ILE A 44 5.93 5.95 5.73
C ILE A 44 7.36 6.42 6.00
N GLN A 45 8.26 5.53 6.42
CA GLN A 45 9.69 5.86 6.62
C GLN A 45 10.38 6.24 5.30
N GLN A 46 10.05 5.59 4.19
CA GLN A 46 10.54 5.96 2.85
C GLN A 46 10.03 7.34 2.39
N ALA A 47 8.84 7.75 2.82
CA ALA A 47 8.29 9.10 2.64
C ALA A 47 8.83 10.13 3.66
N GLY A 48 9.75 9.75 4.56
CA GLY A 48 10.32 10.63 5.59
C GLY A 48 9.44 10.86 6.82
N GLY A 49 8.34 10.11 6.95
CA GLY A 49 7.44 10.14 8.11
C GLY A 49 7.80 9.11 9.20
N THR A 50 7.12 9.22 10.33
CA THR A 50 7.24 8.31 11.48
C THR A 50 5.90 7.60 11.69
N ALA A 51 5.82 6.28 11.44
CA ALA A 51 4.59 5.54 11.70
C ALA A 51 4.37 5.34 13.21
N VAL A 52 3.18 5.70 13.70
CA VAL A 52 2.78 5.61 15.11
C VAL A 52 1.44 4.89 15.23
N ILE A 53 1.34 3.89 16.11
CA ILE A 53 0.09 3.19 16.40
C ILE A 53 -0.78 4.12 17.26
N ALA A 54 -1.89 4.61 16.70
CA ALA A 54 -2.84 5.47 17.40
C ALA A 54 -3.98 4.67 18.03
N THR A 55 -4.45 3.61 17.37
CA THR A 55 -5.41 2.66 17.93
C THR A 55 -5.11 1.23 17.49
N ARG A 56 -5.48 0.27 18.35
CA ARG A 56 -5.32 -1.18 18.12
C ARG A 56 -6.63 -1.89 18.46
N THR A 57 -7.19 -2.63 17.51
CA THR A 57 -8.46 -3.35 17.67
C THR A 57 -8.24 -4.85 17.50
N GLY A 58 -8.53 -5.64 18.53
CA GLY A 58 -8.23 -7.08 18.57
C GLY A 58 -6.84 -7.39 19.12
N ALA A 59 -6.58 -8.67 19.39
CA ALA A 59 -5.35 -9.16 20.02
C ALA A 59 -4.84 -10.50 19.43
N GLY A 60 -5.39 -10.95 18.30
CA GLY A 60 -5.03 -12.23 17.66
C GLY A 60 -3.75 -12.18 16.83
N LEU A 61 -3.23 -10.99 16.53
CA LEU A 61 -1.98 -10.77 15.79
C LEU A 61 -0.99 -9.87 16.55
N GLU A 62 0.30 -10.11 16.34
CA GLU A 62 1.36 -9.16 16.67
C GLU A 62 1.27 -7.90 15.80
N ASP A 63 1.64 -6.74 16.35
CA ASP A 63 1.41 -5.43 15.73
C ASP A 63 1.91 -5.35 14.30
N GLY A 64 3.10 -5.89 14.01
CA GLY A 64 3.69 -5.90 12.67
C GLY A 64 2.89 -6.62 11.59
N LYS A 65 1.99 -7.55 11.97
CA LYS A 65 1.09 -8.29 11.07
C LYS A 65 -0.33 -7.72 11.01
N CYS A 66 -0.67 -6.79 11.90
CA CYS A 66 -1.99 -6.16 11.90
C CYS A 66 -2.19 -5.30 10.65
N LEU A 67 -3.43 -5.25 10.14
CA LEU A 67 -3.77 -4.48 8.95
C LEU A 67 -4.12 -3.04 9.32
N VAL A 68 -3.61 -2.07 8.57
CA VAL A 68 -3.99 -0.65 8.72
C VAL A 68 -5.42 -0.46 8.21
N MET A 69 -6.31 -0.02 9.10
CA MET A 69 -7.70 0.36 8.76
C MET A 69 -7.81 1.81 8.31
N ASN A 70 -6.99 2.69 8.89
CA ASN A 70 -6.97 4.13 8.58
C ASN A 70 -5.59 4.72 8.89
N ALA A 71 -5.20 5.75 8.16
CA ALA A 71 -3.94 6.47 8.32
C ALA A 71 -4.18 7.99 8.17
N TRP A 72 -3.60 8.80 9.05
CA TRP A 72 -3.73 10.27 9.01
C TRP A 72 -2.53 10.96 9.64
N ASP A 73 -2.20 12.17 9.19
CA ASP A 73 -1.10 12.94 9.77
C ASP A 73 -1.43 13.45 11.18
N ALA A 74 -0.41 13.52 12.04
CA ALA A 74 -0.55 14.04 13.40
C ALA A 74 -0.83 15.55 13.42
N GLY A 75 -2.10 15.92 13.64
CA GLY A 75 -2.59 17.30 13.73
C GLY A 75 -2.10 18.13 14.94
N TYR A 76 -0.96 17.77 15.55
CA TYR A 76 -0.35 18.49 16.66
C TYR A 76 1.12 18.82 16.37
N GLN A 77 1.59 19.97 16.88
CA GLN A 77 3.00 20.37 16.81
C GLN A 77 3.80 19.74 17.95
N ARG A 78 5.07 19.44 17.70
CA ARG A 78 6.01 18.93 18.71
C ARG A 78 6.79 20.10 19.33
N ILE A 79 6.73 20.23 20.66
CA ILE A 79 7.58 21.17 21.41
C ILE A 79 9.02 20.66 21.35
N VAL A 80 9.96 21.55 20.99
CA VAL A 80 11.41 21.30 21.00
C VAL A 80 12.16 22.48 21.63
N ARG A 81 13.45 22.30 21.93
CA ARG A 81 14.33 23.41 22.31
C ARG A 81 14.42 24.41 21.14
N GLY A 82 13.79 25.57 21.31
CA GLY A 82 13.70 26.61 20.28
C GLY A 82 12.28 26.90 19.75
N GLY A 83 11.25 26.14 20.17
CA GLY A 83 9.84 26.46 19.88
C GLY A 83 9.02 25.25 19.43
N MET A 84 7.96 25.52 18.67
CA MET A 84 7.14 24.49 18.03
C MET A 84 7.74 24.03 16.70
N ARG A 85 7.61 22.74 16.40
CA ARG A 85 7.92 22.16 15.08
C ARG A 85 6.72 21.40 14.52
N ALA A 86 6.58 21.44 13.19
CA ALA A 86 5.68 20.54 12.48
C ALA A 86 6.07 19.09 12.78
N ASN A 87 5.07 18.23 12.90
CA ASN A 87 5.24 16.82 13.16
C ASN A 87 5.26 16.03 11.83
N ASN A 88 6.02 14.94 11.78
CA ASN A 88 6.05 14.00 10.65
C ASN A 88 5.46 12.62 11.02
N GLU A 89 4.78 12.53 12.17
CA GLU A 89 4.10 11.32 12.61
C GLU A 89 2.83 11.05 11.80
N VAL A 90 2.75 9.86 11.21
CA VAL A 90 1.55 9.31 10.60
C VAL A 90 0.91 8.36 11.59
N LEU A 91 -0.28 8.73 12.05
CA LEU A 91 -1.10 8.03 13.03
C LEU A 91 -1.88 6.92 12.33
N LEU A 92 -1.80 5.69 12.86
CA LEU A 92 -2.38 4.49 12.25
C LEU A 92 -3.39 3.81 13.19
N ALA A 93 -4.55 3.44 12.64
CA ALA A 93 -5.51 2.56 13.28
C ALA A 93 -5.32 1.12 12.78
N LEU A 94 -5.10 0.15 13.69
CA LEU A 94 -4.74 -1.23 13.34
C LEU A 94 -5.85 -2.24 13.69
N ASN A 95 -6.17 -3.11 12.73
CA ASN A 95 -6.93 -4.35 12.95
C ASN A 95 -5.95 -5.51 13.25
N CYS A 96 -5.93 -5.93 14.50
CA CYS A 96 -5.15 -7.05 15.03
C CYS A 96 -6.00 -8.29 15.32
N ASN A 97 -7.17 -8.42 14.68
CA ASN A 97 -7.86 -9.70 14.57
C ASN A 97 -7.21 -10.57 13.48
N GLY A 98 -7.53 -11.87 13.43
CA GLY A 98 -7.02 -12.78 12.42
C GLY A 98 -7.39 -12.36 10.99
N VAL A 99 -6.60 -12.82 10.01
CA VAL A 99 -6.78 -12.46 8.59
C VAL A 99 -8.17 -12.88 8.06
N LEU A 100 -8.72 -13.98 8.57
CA LEU A 100 -10.08 -14.46 8.32
C LEU A 100 -10.72 -14.93 9.64
N ALA A 101 -12.01 -14.68 9.85
CA ALA A 101 -12.76 -15.17 11.02
C ALA A 101 -13.04 -16.68 10.94
N GLY A 102 -13.04 -17.37 12.09
CA GLY A 102 -13.34 -18.81 12.18
C GLY A 102 -13.95 -19.22 13.52
N PRO A 103 -14.25 -20.52 13.72
CA PRO A 103 -14.81 -21.03 14.97
C PRO A 103 -13.88 -20.73 16.15
N GLY A 104 -14.33 -19.85 17.05
CA GLY A 104 -13.54 -19.40 18.21
C GLY A 104 -12.41 -18.40 17.91
N SER A 105 -12.22 -17.97 16.65
CA SER A 105 -11.17 -17.02 16.25
C SER A 105 -11.75 -15.74 15.63
N SER A 106 -11.42 -14.59 16.22
CA SER A 106 -11.80 -13.30 15.63
C SER A 106 -10.97 -13.03 14.37
N GLY A 107 -11.59 -12.42 13.36
CA GLY A 107 -10.92 -12.05 12.13
C GLY A 107 -11.82 -11.30 11.16
N ASN A 108 -11.33 -11.02 9.96
CA ASN A 108 -12.14 -10.36 8.93
C ASN A 108 -13.30 -11.27 8.48
N SER A 109 -14.50 -10.73 8.38
CA SER A 109 -15.67 -11.45 7.86
C SER A 109 -15.69 -11.45 6.33
N LEU A 110 -16.31 -12.48 5.71
CA LEU A 110 -16.51 -12.58 4.25
C LEU A 110 -17.34 -11.43 3.63
N ALA A 111 -18.02 -10.63 4.46
CA ALA A 111 -18.65 -9.37 4.04
C ALA A 111 -17.63 -8.29 3.61
N SER A 112 -16.42 -8.31 4.17
CA SER A 112 -15.33 -7.39 3.81
C SER A 112 -14.57 -7.84 2.55
N PRO A 113 -13.98 -6.91 1.75
CA PRO A 113 -13.12 -7.28 0.63
C PRO A 113 -11.94 -8.16 1.06
N VAL A 114 -11.20 -7.73 2.08
CA VAL A 114 -10.05 -8.44 2.67
C VAL A 114 -10.43 -9.86 3.11
N GLY A 115 -11.59 -10.05 3.76
CA GLY A 115 -12.06 -11.37 4.17
C GLY A 115 -12.39 -12.30 2.99
N ARG A 116 -12.80 -11.76 1.82
CA ARG A 116 -12.99 -12.57 0.61
C ARG A 116 -11.66 -12.94 -0.04
N GLU A 117 -10.74 -11.98 -0.13
CA GLU A 117 -9.39 -12.17 -0.66
C GLU A 117 -8.64 -13.24 0.15
N ALA A 118 -8.60 -13.09 1.49
CA ALA A 118 -8.02 -14.06 2.41
C ALA A 118 -8.62 -15.47 2.28
N LYS A 119 -9.93 -15.58 2.03
CA LYS A 119 -10.57 -16.87 1.78
C LYS A 119 -10.09 -17.49 0.46
N LEU A 120 -10.03 -16.70 -0.62
CA LEU A 120 -9.57 -17.17 -1.93
C LEU A 120 -8.09 -17.60 -1.89
N GLU A 121 -7.24 -16.86 -1.17
CA GLU A 121 -5.84 -17.23 -0.94
C GLU A 121 -5.72 -18.56 -0.17
N ALA A 122 -6.49 -18.72 0.91
CA ALA A 122 -6.51 -19.95 1.71
C ALA A 122 -7.00 -21.17 0.91
N GLU A 123 -8.04 -21.01 0.09
CA GLU A 123 -8.53 -22.06 -0.81
C GLU A 123 -7.50 -22.44 -1.89
N GLN A 124 -6.80 -21.44 -2.47
CA GLN A 124 -5.69 -21.69 -3.39
C GLN A 124 -4.50 -22.38 -2.71
N GLU A 125 -4.14 -22.00 -1.48
CA GLU A 125 -3.01 -22.63 -0.78
C GLU A 125 -3.34 -24.07 -0.37
N ALA A 126 -4.56 -24.34 0.10
CA ALA A 126 -5.05 -25.68 0.36
C ALA A 126 -4.98 -26.56 -0.90
N ALA A 127 -5.40 -26.04 -2.06
CA ALA A 127 -5.32 -26.75 -3.33
C ALA A 127 -3.85 -27.05 -3.74
N LYS A 128 -2.93 -26.09 -3.58
CA LYS A 128 -1.49 -26.28 -3.84
C LYS A 128 -0.90 -27.34 -2.92
N ARG A 129 -1.16 -27.28 -1.62
CA ARG A 129 -0.70 -28.27 -0.62
C ARG A 129 -1.25 -29.67 -0.93
N ALA A 130 -2.52 -29.80 -1.29
CA ALA A 130 -3.12 -31.08 -1.68
C ALA A 130 -2.58 -31.64 -3.01
N ALA A 131 -2.15 -30.80 -3.95
CA ALA A 131 -1.43 -31.24 -5.14
C ALA A 131 -0.03 -31.78 -4.80
N GLN A 132 0.74 -31.04 -3.98
CA GLN A 132 2.06 -31.44 -3.51
C GLN A 132 2.03 -32.75 -2.70
N GLN A 133 1.04 -32.92 -1.82
CA GLN A 133 0.86 -34.16 -1.05
C GLN A 133 0.60 -35.38 -1.94
N ARG A 134 -0.23 -35.25 -3.00
CA ARG A 134 -0.46 -36.33 -3.96
C ARG A 134 0.78 -36.67 -4.79
N GLN A 135 1.57 -35.67 -5.17
CA GLN A 135 2.86 -35.87 -5.85
C GLN A 135 3.87 -36.59 -4.94
N ALA A 136 3.97 -36.18 -3.67
CA ALA A 136 4.85 -36.83 -2.69
C ALA A 136 4.41 -38.27 -2.36
N GLN A 137 3.10 -38.55 -2.34
CA GLN A 137 2.56 -39.89 -2.14
C GLN A 137 2.87 -40.82 -3.33
N ALA A 138 2.70 -40.35 -4.58
CA ALA A 138 3.09 -41.11 -5.76
C ALA A 138 4.60 -41.38 -5.82
N ALA A 139 5.42 -40.36 -5.55
CA ALA A 139 6.88 -40.53 -5.47
C ALA A 139 7.34 -41.46 -4.34
N ALA A 140 6.47 -41.80 -3.38
CA ALA A 140 6.71 -42.74 -2.30
C ALA A 140 6.01 -44.10 -2.48
N SER A 141 5.25 -44.32 -3.57
CA SER A 141 4.72 -45.63 -3.98
C SER A 141 5.55 -46.31 -5.07
N ASP A 142 6.42 -45.56 -5.73
CA ASP A 142 7.12 -45.96 -6.96
C ASP A 142 8.60 -46.35 -6.70
N GLY A 143 8.98 -46.62 -5.44
CA GLY A 143 10.34 -46.97 -5.01
C GLY A 143 10.39 -47.81 -3.73
#